data_AF-A0A5J4PJK6-F1
#
_entry.id   AF-A0A5J4PJK6-F1
#
_cell.length_a   1.000
_cell.length_b   1.000
_cell.length_c   1.000
_cell.angle_alpha   90.00
_cell.angle_beta   90.00
_cell.angle_gamma   90.00
#
_symmetry.space_group_name_H-M   'P 1'
#
loop_
_entity.id
_entity.type
_entity.pdbx_description
1 polymer ?
#
loop_
_entity_poly.entity_id
_entity_poly.type
_entity_poly.pdbx_seq_one_letter_code
_entity_poly.pdbx_strand_id
1 'polypeptide(L)'
;RVKLDDYNVDVELTASERVGFHKYTFPQGENARIIIDLAEGINDRSTDTYIEQIDKYTFKGYRSSEGWAKKQQVFFAIKTSIPINNFTIYDDTKSVSGKKANGKSLKGVITFAQSSKIASPPNKSIKPSTSCGASHRYCHGLPSA
;
A
#
# COMPACT_ATOMS: atom_id res chain seq x y z
N ARG A 1 -10.82 -0.39 -15.21
CA ARG A 1 -9.73 0.62 -15.36
C ARG A 1 -10.35 1.99 -15.11
N VAL A 2 -9.61 2.90 -14.46
CA VAL A 2 -10.03 4.29 -14.21
C VAL A 2 -8.81 5.21 -14.35
N LYS A 3 -9.04 6.47 -14.68
CA LYS A 3 -8.01 7.52 -14.66
C LYS A 3 -8.28 8.45 -13.47
N LEU A 4 -7.25 8.76 -12.69
CA LEU A 4 -7.29 9.78 -11.65
C LEU A 4 -6.87 11.10 -12.29
N ASP A 5 -7.84 11.92 -12.69
CA ASP A 5 -7.59 13.09 -13.54
C ASP A 5 -6.69 14.14 -12.87
N ASP A 6 -6.89 14.39 -11.57
CA ASP A 6 -6.08 15.33 -10.77
C ASP A 6 -4.57 15.00 -10.77
N TYR A 7 -4.22 13.72 -10.97
CA TYR A 7 -2.85 13.23 -10.94
C TYR A 7 -2.38 12.69 -12.29
N ASN A 8 -3.26 12.65 -13.29
CA ASN A 8 -3.03 12.00 -14.58
C ASN A 8 -2.48 10.55 -14.43
N VAL A 9 -2.99 9.80 -13.44
CA VAL A 9 -2.58 8.41 -13.16
C VAL A 9 -3.62 7.43 -13.68
N ASP A 10 -3.21 6.48 -14.51
CA ASP A 10 -4.07 5.35 -14.89
C ASP A 10 -4.00 4.24 -13.85
N VAL A 11 -5.17 3.72 -13.46
CA VAL A 11 -5.31 2.63 -12.48
C VAL A 11 -6.06 1.45 -13.08
N GLU A 12 -5.45 0.27 -12.98
CA GLU A 12 -6.05 -1.02 -13.33
C GLU A 12 -6.02 -1.93 -12.10
N LEU A 13 -7.15 -2.54 -11.77
CA LEU A 13 -7.32 -3.42 -10.61
C LEU A 13 -7.88 -4.76 -11.07
N THR A 14 -7.37 -5.85 -10.50
CA THR A 14 -7.92 -7.21 -10.63
C THR A 14 -7.66 -8.00 -9.35
N ALA A 15 -8.22 -9.18 -9.20
CA ALA A 15 -8.05 -10.00 -7.99
C ALA A 15 -8.10 -11.50 -8.29
N SER A 16 -7.42 -12.27 -7.44
CA SER A 16 -7.70 -13.70 -7.22
C SER A 16 -8.61 -13.86 -5.98
N GLU A 17 -8.81 -15.09 -5.52
CA GLU A 17 -9.62 -15.37 -4.32
C GLU A 17 -9.16 -14.57 -3.07
N ARG A 18 -7.85 -14.34 -2.91
CA ARG A 18 -7.27 -13.76 -1.67
C ARG A 18 -6.22 -12.68 -1.90
N VAL A 19 -6.00 -12.30 -3.15
CA VAL A 19 -4.96 -11.35 -3.54
C VAL A 19 -5.54 -10.31 -4.49
N GLY A 20 -5.42 -9.04 -4.13
CA GLY A 20 -5.67 -7.92 -5.03
C GLY A 20 -4.40 -7.56 -5.81
N PHE A 21 -4.55 -7.29 -7.10
CA PHE A 21 -3.49 -6.82 -7.98
C PHE A 21 -3.84 -5.42 -8.47
N HIS A 22 -2.93 -4.49 -8.23
CA HIS A 22 -3.09 -3.11 -8.62
C HIS A 22 -2.00 -2.82 -9.67
N LYS A 23 -2.31 -1.98 -10.64
CA LYS A 23 -1.33 -1.42 -11.57
C LYS A 23 -1.59 0.07 -11.71
N TYR A 24 -0.58 0.85 -11.36
CA TYR A 24 -0.58 2.30 -11.45
C TYR A 24 0.38 2.73 -12.55
N THR A 25 -0.08 3.57 -13.47
CA THR A 25 0.77 4.16 -14.50
C THR A 25 0.89 5.65 -14.24
N PHE A 26 2.10 6.09 -13.86
CA PHE A 26 2.38 7.48 -13.51
C PHE A 26 2.91 8.26 -14.72
N PRO A 27 2.62 9.57 -14.80
CA PRO A 27 3.21 10.45 -15.80
C PRO A 27 4.74 10.53 -15.65
N GLN A 28 5.42 10.86 -16.75
CA GLN A 28 6.88 10.94 -16.77
C GLN A 28 7.39 12.17 -16.00
N GLY A 29 8.47 11.98 -15.24
CA GLY A 29 9.14 13.07 -14.52
C GLY A 29 8.44 13.53 -13.24
N GLU A 30 7.35 12.87 -12.84
CA GLU A 30 6.67 13.10 -11.58
C GLU A 30 7.10 12.12 -10.48
N ASN A 31 6.92 12.54 -9.23
CA ASN A 31 7.18 11.68 -8.08
C ASN A 31 6.04 10.66 -7.92
N ALA A 32 6.30 9.41 -8.30
CA ALA A 32 5.35 8.33 -8.10
C ALA A 32 5.22 8.02 -6.60
N ARG A 33 4.02 8.23 -6.05
CA ARG A 33 3.69 7.99 -4.64
C ARG A 33 2.41 7.16 -4.51
N ILE A 34 2.39 6.29 -3.52
CA ILE A 34 1.22 5.49 -3.12
C ILE A 34 1.04 5.65 -1.61
N ILE A 35 -0.20 5.85 -1.18
CA ILE A 35 -0.56 5.94 0.24
C ILE A 35 -1.26 4.64 0.66
N ILE A 36 -0.82 4.07 1.78
CA ILE A 36 -1.54 3.03 2.52
C ILE A 36 -2.20 3.72 3.70
N ASP A 37 -3.52 3.85 3.67
CA ASP A 37 -4.31 4.51 4.70
C ASP A 37 -4.96 3.46 5.62
N LEU A 38 -4.43 3.29 6.82
CA LEU A 38 -4.99 2.36 7.81
C LEU A 38 -6.00 3.04 8.75
N ALA A 39 -6.06 4.38 8.73
CA ALA A 39 -7.01 5.16 9.50
C ALA A 39 -8.40 5.15 8.86
N GLU A 40 -8.45 5.16 7.52
CA GLU A 40 -9.68 5.20 6.75
C GLU A 40 -10.60 4.00 7.08
N GLY A 41 -11.92 4.25 7.10
CA GLY A 41 -12.93 3.28 7.51
C GLY A 41 -14.33 3.67 7.06
N ILE A 42 -15.17 2.67 6.79
CA ILE A 42 -16.58 2.89 6.39
C ILE A 42 -17.46 2.34 7.52
N ASN A 43 -18.10 3.25 8.27
CA ASN A 43 -18.92 2.91 9.45
C ASN A 43 -18.17 2.08 10.51
N ASP A 44 -16.84 2.17 10.51
CA ASP A 44 -15.95 1.65 11.54
C ASP A 44 -14.87 2.68 11.85
N ARG A 45 -14.16 2.49 12.96
CA ARG A 45 -12.99 3.28 13.34
C ARG A 45 -11.82 2.34 13.58
N SER A 46 -10.62 2.73 13.12
CA SER A 46 -9.40 2.03 13.49
C SER A 46 -9.14 2.17 14.99
N THR A 47 -8.76 1.07 15.63
CA THR A 47 -8.44 1.04 17.07
C THR A 47 -6.99 0.69 17.34
N ASP A 48 -6.37 -0.06 16.43
CA ASP A 48 -4.96 -0.43 16.48
C ASP A 48 -4.48 -0.79 15.07
N THR A 49 -3.42 -0.14 14.61
CA THR A 49 -2.89 -0.31 13.26
C THR A 49 -1.38 -0.50 13.31
N TYR A 50 -0.86 -1.31 12.40
CA TYR A 50 0.57 -1.59 12.28
C TYR A 50 0.98 -1.65 10.83
N ILE A 51 2.12 -1.07 10.51
CA ILE A 51 2.77 -1.18 9.21
C ILE A 51 4.27 -1.31 9.38
N GLU A 52 4.89 -2.16 8.56
CA GLU A 52 6.34 -2.37 8.54
C GLU A 52 6.82 -2.61 7.11
N GLN A 53 7.86 -1.88 6.70
CA GLN A 53 8.64 -2.19 5.52
C GLN A 53 9.71 -3.23 5.89
N ILE A 54 9.55 -4.47 5.42
CA ILE A 54 10.44 -5.58 5.77
C ILE A 54 11.63 -5.71 4.81
N ASP A 55 11.51 -5.21 3.59
CA ASP A 55 12.58 -5.19 2.59
C ASP A 55 12.38 -4.06 1.55
N LYS A 56 13.15 -4.08 0.45
CA LYS A 56 13.08 -3.05 -0.62
C LYS A 56 11.78 -3.09 -1.45
N TYR A 57 10.95 -4.10 -1.31
CA TYR A 57 9.76 -4.36 -2.12
C TYR A 57 8.51 -4.69 -1.29
N THR A 58 8.68 -5.05 -0.01
CA THR A 58 7.61 -5.70 0.75
C THR A 58 7.25 -4.92 2.01
N PHE A 59 5.93 -4.81 2.24
CA PHE A 59 5.32 -4.35 3.48
C PHE A 59 4.47 -5.44 4.09
N LYS A 60 4.33 -5.42 5.41
CA LYS A 60 3.33 -6.19 6.14
C LYS A 60 2.65 -5.31 7.18
N GLY A 61 1.45 -5.69 7.60
CA GLY A 61 0.74 -4.93 8.60
C GLY A 61 -0.60 -5.52 9.00
N TYR A 62 -1.30 -4.78 9.84
CA TYR A 62 -2.68 -5.08 10.20
C TYR A 62 -3.47 -3.82 10.51
N ARG A 63 -4.79 -3.95 10.46
CA ARG A 63 -5.77 -3.00 10.96
C ARG A 63 -6.76 -3.73 11.85
N SER A 64 -6.84 -3.28 13.10
CA SER A 64 -7.93 -3.60 14.00
C SER A 64 -8.93 -2.45 14.00
N SER A 65 -10.22 -2.76 13.93
CA SER A 65 -11.28 -1.76 13.93
C SER A 65 -12.52 -2.19 14.71
N GLU A 66 -13.32 -1.20 15.08
CA GLU A 66 -14.60 -1.35 15.77
C GLU A 66 -15.68 -0.58 15.02
N GLY A 67 -16.87 -1.17 14.90
CA GLY A 67 -18.02 -0.55 14.23
C GLY A 67 -19.23 -1.44 14.40
N TRP A 68 -19.83 -1.89 13.29
CA TRP A 68 -20.92 -2.87 13.32
C TRP A 68 -20.55 -4.17 14.05
N ALA A 69 -19.29 -4.62 13.93
CA ALA A 69 -18.75 -5.69 14.75
C ALA A 69 -17.85 -5.10 15.83
N LYS A 70 -17.89 -5.74 17.02
CA LYS A 70 -17.15 -5.26 18.21
C LYS A 70 -15.64 -5.35 18.09
N LYS A 71 -15.12 -6.18 17.18
CA LYS A 71 -13.70 -6.27 16.87
C LYS A 71 -13.52 -6.94 15.52
N GLN A 72 -12.86 -6.23 14.61
CA GLN A 72 -12.45 -6.75 13.30
C GLN A 72 -10.95 -6.63 13.23
N GLN A 73 -10.29 -7.66 12.71
CA GLN A 73 -8.84 -7.65 12.55
C GLN A 73 -8.49 -8.20 11.18
N VAL A 74 -7.78 -7.38 10.41
CA VAL A 74 -7.37 -7.69 9.05
C VAL A 74 -5.86 -7.57 8.96
N PHE A 75 -5.21 -8.60 8.41
CA PHE A 75 -3.78 -8.62 8.15
C PHE A 75 -3.52 -8.50 6.66
N PHE A 76 -2.44 -7.82 6.31
CA PHE A 76 -2.02 -7.65 4.93
C PHE A 76 -0.52 -7.88 4.74
N ALA A 77 -0.18 -8.27 3.53
CA ALA A 77 1.17 -8.14 2.97
C ALA A 77 1.06 -7.50 1.59
N ILE A 78 1.95 -6.54 1.30
CA ILE A 78 2.01 -5.83 0.02
C ILE A 78 3.39 -6.05 -0.58
N LYS A 79 3.46 -6.49 -1.84
CA LYS A 79 4.72 -6.60 -2.60
C LYS A 79 4.65 -5.71 -3.84
N THR A 80 5.64 -4.84 -4.01
CA THR A 80 5.78 -3.93 -5.15
C THR A 80 6.63 -4.55 -6.25
N SER A 81 6.33 -4.22 -7.52
CA SER A 81 7.12 -4.68 -8.67
C SER A 81 8.44 -3.94 -8.88
N ILE A 82 8.64 -2.81 -8.20
CA ILE A 82 9.85 -1.98 -8.27
C ILE A 82 10.31 -1.62 -6.85
N PRO A 83 11.61 -1.35 -6.63
CA PRO A 83 12.11 -1.05 -5.31
C PRO A 83 11.56 0.28 -4.78
N ILE A 84 11.26 0.29 -3.49
CA ILE A 84 10.85 1.44 -2.71
C ILE A 84 12.06 2.36 -2.55
N ASN A 85 11.91 3.63 -2.93
CA ASN A 85 12.96 4.63 -2.77
C ASN A 85 12.93 5.25 -1.38
N ASN A 86 11.74 5.63 -0.91
CA ASN A 86 11.54 6.17 0.43
C ASN A 86 10.19 5.72 1.01
N PHE A 87 10.12 5.59 2.33
CA PHE A 87 8.91 5.28 3.06
C PHE A 87 8.79 6.22 4.26
N THR A 88 7.66 6.90 4.37
CA THR A 88 7.36 7.82 5.48
C THR A 88 6.07 7.39 6.15
N ILE A 89 6.05 7.39 7.47
CA ILE A 89 4.90 6.98 8.27
C ILE A 89 4.36 8.20 9.00
N TYR A 90 3.04 8.31 9.04
CA TYR A 90 2.32 9.28 9.86
C TYR A 90 1.37 8.53 10.80
N ASP A 91 1.24 8.99 12.03
CA ASP A 91 0.09 8.69 12.88
C ASP A 91 -0.79 9.94 12.92
N ASP A 92 -1.93 9.86 12.24
CA ASP A 92 -2.73 11.03 11.86
C ASP A 92 -1.90 12.05 11.06
N THR A 93 -1.55 13.19 11.65
CA THR A 93 -0.75 14.26 11.02
C THR A 93 0.72 14.24 11.46
N LYS A 94 1.07 13.41 12.46
CA LYS A 94 2.41 13.41 13.07
C LYS A 94 3.31 12.42 12.36
N SER A 95 4.46 12.91 11.87
CA SER A 95 5.50 12.06 11.29
C SER A 95 6.11 11.13 12.34
N VAL A 96 6.20 9.85 12.01
CA VAL A 96 6.81 8.79 12.83
C VAL A 96 8.09 8.32 12.14
N SER A 97 9.19 8.29 12.89
CA SER A 97 10.49 7.89 12.36
C SER A 97 10.62 6.37 12.28
N GLY A 98 11.36 5.90 11.27
CA GLY A 98 11.68 4.49 11.08
C GLY A 98 10.90 3.82 9.96
N LYS A 99 11.03 2.49 9.90
CA LYS A 99 10.42 1.63 8.86
C LYS A 99 9.21 0.85 9.35
N LYS A 100 8.83 1.04 10.61
CA LYS A 100 7.66 0.41 11.24
C LYS A 100 7.04 1.34 12.25
N ALA A 101 5.72 1.22 12.43
CA ALA A 101 5.01 1.92 13.49
C ALA A 101 3.78 1.13 13.92
N ASN A 102 3.36 1.39 15.15
CA ASN A 102 2.05 1.01 15.68
C ASN A 102 1.35 2.29 16.17
N GLY A 103 0.05 2.40 15.91
CA GLY A 103 -0.71 3.61 16.22
C GLY A 103 -2.19 3.43 15.90
N LYS A 104 -3.01 4.44 16.18
CA LYS A 104 -4.47 4.35 15.92
C LYS A 104 -4.83 4.74 14.50
N SER A 105 -4.07 5.65 13.88
CA SER A 105 -4.44 6.29 12.62
C SER A 105 -3.25 6.32 11.66
N LEU A 106 -2.59 5.17 11.46
CA LEU A 106 -1.39 5.12 10.63
C LEU A 106 -1.69 5.35 9.14
N LYS A 107 -0.86 6.18 8.51
CA LYS A 107 -0.77 6.35 7.06
C LYS A 107 0.68 6.13 6.61
N GLY A 108 0.89 5.24 5.64
CA GLY A 108 2.19 4.96 5.05
C GLY A 108 2.30 5.58 3.66
N VAL A 109 3.27 6.46 3.43
CA VAL A 109 3.55 7.06 2.12
C VAL A 109 4.76 6.37 1.48
N ILE A 110 4.50 5.60 0.43
CA ILE A 110 5.52 4.94 -0.37
C ILE A 110 5.92 5.89 -1.49
N THR A 111 7.20 6.23 -1.58
CA THR A 111 7.76 6.99 -2.70
C THR A 111 8.66 6.08 -3.53
N PHE A 112 8.42 6.05 -4.83
CA PHE A 112 9.24 5.32 -5.79
C PHE A 112 10.21 6.27 -6.48
N ALA A 113 11.31 5.73 -7.00
CA ALA A 113 12.23 6.51 -7.82
C ALA A 113 11.48 7.10 -9.03
N GLN A 114 11.89 8.28 -9.49
CA GLN A 114 11.27 8.91 -10.65
C GLN A 114 11.40 8.02 -11.90
N SER A 115 10.45 8.16 -12.82
CA SER A 115 10.63 7.71 -14.19
C SER A 115 11.65 8.62 -14.85
N SER A 116 12.84 8.08 -15.16
CA SER A 116 13.90 8.87 -15.81
C SER A 116 13.39 9.44 -17.14
N LYS A 117 13.74 10.70 -17.42
CA LYS A 117 13.44 11.36 -18.71
C LYS A 117 14.22 10.76 -19.89
N ILE A 118 15.18 9.87 -19.64
CA ILE A 118 16.11 9.35 -20.63
C ILE A 118 15.56 8.04 -21.19
N ALA A 119 14.99 8.11 -22.40
CA ALA A 119 14.80 7.03 -23.38
C ALA A 119 14.25 5.67 -22.89
N SER A 120 13.53 5.64 -21.76
CA SER A 120 12.76 4.48 -21.32
C SER A 120 11.33 4.60 -21.85
N PRO A 121 10.62 3.48 -22.12
CA PRO A 121 9.27 3.51 -22.66
C PRO A 121 8.37 4.47 -21.85
N PRO A 122 7.39 5.12 -22.50
CA PRO A 122 6.84 6.42 -22.09
C PRO A 122 6.18 6.49 -20.70
N ASN A 123 6.03 5.37 -20.00
CA ASN A 123 5.21 5.24 -18.80
C ASN A 123 5.81 4.25 -17.79
N LYS A 124 5.87 4.64 -16.51
CA LYS A 124 6.30 3.75 -15.42
C LYS A 124 5.09 3.07 -14.79
N SER A 125 4.95 1.78 -15.05
CA SER A 125 3.92 0.94 -14.42
C SER A 125 4.43 0.36 -13.11
N ILE A 126 3.75 0.65 -12.01
CA ILE A 126 3.98 0.07 -10.69
C ILE A 126 2.87 -0.93 -10.42
N LYS A 127 3.22 -2.17 -10.12
CA LYS A 127 2.26 -3.23 -9.80
C LYS A 127 2.42 -3.66 -8.34
N PRO A 128 1.70 -3.07 -7.38
CA PRO A 128 1.59 -3.67 -6.06
C PRO A 128 0.58 -4.82 -6.09
N SER A 129 0.95 -5.91 -5.43
CA SER A 129 0.05 -7.01 -5.10
C SER A 129 -0.16 -7.02 -3.60
N THR A 130 -1.40 -7.22 -3.18
CA THR A 130 -1.79 -7.23 -1.78
C THR A 130 -2.48 -8.55 -1.47
N SER A 131 -1.90 -9.39 -0.61
CA SER A 131 -2.60 -10.55 -0.08
C SER A 131 -3.26 -10.19 1.25
N CYS A 132 -4.58 -10.32 1.31
CA CYS A 132 -5.36 -10.11 2.54
C CYS A 132 -5.73 -11.47 3.12
N GLY A 133 -5.16 -11.80 4.28
CA GLY A 133 -5.40 -13.05 4.97
C GLY A 133 -6.40 -12.85 6.11
N ALA A 134 -7.68 -13.14 5.89
CA ALA A 134 -8.64 -13.31 6.97
C ALA A 134 -8.34 -14.66 7.67
N SER A 135 -7.88 -14.58 8.92
CA SER A 135 -7.59 -15.68 9.86
C SER A 135 -6.25 -16.42 9.72
N HIS A 136 -5.44 -16.34 10.81
CA HIS A 136 -4.45 -17.27 11.39
C HIS A 136 -3.50 -18.12 10.52
N ARG A 137 -3.51 -18.06 9.18
CA ARG A 137 -2.56 -18.78 8.33
C ARG A 137 -1.70 -17.81 7.53
N TYR A 138 -0.41 -17.88 7.82
CA TYR A 138 0.68 -17.18 7.18
C TYR A 138 0.54 -17.16 5.65
N CYS A 139 0.94 -16.02 5.07
CA CYS A 139 0.96 -15.74 3.63
C CYS A 139 1.84 -16.75 2.87
N HIS A 140 1.28 -17.88 2.45
CA HIS A 140 1.93 -18.85 1.55
C HIS A 140 1.60 -18.63 0.06
N GLY A 141 0.96 -17.50 -0.29
CA GLY A 141 0.36 -17.31 -1.62
C GLY A 141 0.87 -16.12 -2.43
N LEU A 142 1.98 -15.46 -2.07
CA LEU A 142 2.59 -14.49 -2.98
C LEU A 142 3.34 -15.27 -4.05
N PRO A 143 2.93 -15.24 -5.33
CA PRO A 143 3.70 -15.88 -6.38
C PRO A 143 5.11 -15.28 -6.41
N SER A 144 6.12 -16.14 -6.48
CA SER A 144 7.44 -15.76 -6.93
C SER A 144 7.28 -15.11 -8.30
N ALA A 145 7.86 -13.93 -8.47
CA ALA A 145 7.86 -13.22 -9.73
C ALA A 145 8.56 -14.05 -10.82
#